data_AF-C4JYP9-F1
#
_entry.id   AF-C4JYP9-F1
#
_cell.length_a   1.000
_cell.length_b   1.000
_cell.length_c   1.000
_cell.angle_alpha   90.00
_cell.angle_beta   90.00
_cell.angle_gamma   90.00
#
_symmetry.space_group_name_H-M   'P 1'
#
loop_
_entity.id
_entity.type
_entity.pdbx_description
1 polymer ?
#
loop_
_entity_poly.entity_id
_entity_poly.type
_entity_poly.pdbx_seq_one_letter_code
_entity_poly.pdbx_strand_id
1 'polypeptide(L)'
;MISEPELVDGTGVLSFSIKTEFIVKVNVVAAFGQRAPNLSYLQKMRAVHEEITEYLRRFGVKMNEYRAYEGDLRSWVVERGSAVNINDVDDVDNGSEEWGFFEVRLGTPVFPYYRASFFDIDRVLTLIKDEYTTTINKSCAMTVYVGHIAEEPYSQSYQSCGFSLPAVQTLLQFAWKYEAQINAMHPEHRIWGNPRCLPPSKMLEYMRSRTIMDSIWACNDVNSLHRLWEGGLSAEQIRNEVAAYSIRGLTRTASPNIHNGTIRFGQHQASLEYDVVKNWVWFIGSLVQVSVERGPCGIPLTLMGLGGYASQVTLDEVSPLQFIQEIAMKDQYWYYKENLADDYGDVF
;
A
#
# COMPACT_ATOMS: atom_id res chain seq x y z
N MET A 1 17.47 24.75 -15.85
CA MET A 1 16.22 24.45 -16.55
C MET A 1 15.66 23.21 -15.91
N ILE A 2 14.62 23.37 -15.08
CA ILE A 2 13.88 22.24 -14.51
C ILE A 2 12.91 21.85 -15.61
N SER A 3 13.08 20.65 -16.17
CA SER A 3 12.17 20.08 -17.17
C SER A 3 10.75 20.10 -16.59
N GLU A 4 9.77 20.54 -17.38
CA GLU A 4 8.37 20.47 -16.98
C GLU A 4 8.02 19.02 -16.59
N PRO A 5 7.26 18.81 -15.50
CA PRO A 5 6.81 17.48 -15.12
C PRO A 5 5.92 16.93 -16.25
N GLU A 6 6.35 15.85 -16.89
CA GLU A 6 5.49 15.09 -17.81
C GLU A 6 4.24 14.67 -17.03
N LEU A 7 3.12 15.31 -17.35
CA LEU A 7 1.79 14.91 -16.90
C LEU A 7 1.49 13.54 -17.51
N VAL A 8 0.95 12.63 -16.70
CA VAL A 8 0.23 11.46 -17.22
C VAL A 8 -1.14 12.01 -17.67
N ASP A 9 -1.47 11.82 -18.94
CA ASP A 9 -2.54 12.51 -19.66
C ASP A 9 -3.94 12.49 -18.98
N GLY A 10 -4.57 13.67 -18.90
CA GLY A 10 -5.93 13.95 -19.38
C GLY A 10 -7.20 13.63 -18.54
N THR A 11 -7.13 12.93 -17.41
CA THR A 11 -8.33 12.67 -16.58
C THR A 11 -8.04 12.79 -15.09
N GLY A 12 -7.85 14.01 -14.60
CA GLY A 12 -7.47 14.28 -13.22
C GLY A 12 -6.10 13.70 -12.85
N VAL A 13 -5.51 14.21 -11.78
CA VAL A 13 -4.21 13.72 -11.33
C VAL A 13 -4.48 12.65 -10.28
N LEU A 14 -3.98 11.43 -10.48
CA LEU A 14 -3.97 10.45 -9.39
C LEU A 14 -3.14 11.02 -8.23
N SER A 15 -3.54 10.73 -7.01
CA SER A 15 -2.75 11.01 -5.82
C SER A 15 -2.48 9.73 -5.07
N PHE A 16 -1.43 9.73 -4.24
CA PHE A 16 -1.11 8.60 -3.41
C PHE A 16 -0.56 9.02 -2.05
N SER A 17 -0.73 8.16 -1.06
CA SER A 17 0.04 8.18 0.17
C SER A 17 0.45 6.75 0.53
N ILE A 18 1.56 6.62 1.24
CA ILE A 18 2.12 5.33 1.65
C ILE A 18 2.17 5.30 3.17
N LYS A 19 1.86 4.14 3.74
CA LYS A 19 2.16 3.79 5.12
C LYS A 19 3.07 2.57 5.10
N THR A 20 4.34 2.74 5.46
CA THR A 20 5.31 1.64 5.56
C THR A 20 5.59 1.33 7.03
N GLU A 21 5.61 0.05 7.38
CA GLU A 21 5.83 -0.42 8.75
C GLU A 21 7.22 -1.03 8.92
N PHE A 22 7.86 -0.77 10.04
CA PHE A 22 9.16 -1.35 10.38
C PHE A 22 9.33 -1.40 11.90
N ILE A 23 10.38 -2.07 12.34
CA ILE A 23 10.75 -2.18 13.76
C ILE A 23 12.07 -1.45 13.94
N VAL A 24 12.13 -0.56 14.92
CA VAL A 24 13.37 0.13 15.31
C VAL A 24 13.96 -0.58 16.52
N LYS A 25 15.25 -0.91 16.44
CA LYS A 25 16.05 -1.44 17.55
C LYS A 25 16.74 -0.28 18.27
N VAL A 26 16.51 -0.17 19.58
CA VAL A 26 17.00 0.93 20.42
C VAL A 26 17.69 0.38 21.66
N ASN A 27 18.86 0.93 22.01
CA ASN A 27 19.48 0.64 23.30
C ASN A 27 18.70 1.39 24.39
N VAL A 28 17.97 0.66 25.22
CA VAL A 28 17.02 1.19 26.20
C VAL A 28 17.75 2.01 27.27
N VAL A 29 18.93 1.58 27.69
CA VAL A 29 19.72 2.28 28.70
C VAL A 29 20.26 3.59 28.14
N ALA A 30 20.79 3.58 26.91
CA ALA A 30 21.27 4.80 26.25
C ALA A 30 20.13 5.80 25.97
N ALA A 31 18.97 5.32 25.51
CA ALA A 31 17.87 6.17 25.09
C ALA A 31 17.04 6.73 26.27
N PHE A 32 16.84 5.95 27.34
CA PHE A 32 15.96 6.33 28.45
C PHE A 32 16.68 6.50 29.79
N GLY A 33 17.96 6.16 29.87
CA GLY A 33 18.79 6.28 31.06
C GLY A 33 18.20 5.55 32.27
N GLN A 34 18.37 6.13 33.46
CA GLN A 34 17.88 5.57 34.72
C GLN A 34 16.35 5.46 34.80
N ARG A 35 15.59 6.13 33.90
CA ARG A 35 14.13 6.06 33.87
C ARG A 35 13.62 4.80 33.17
N ALA A 36 14.48 4.10 32.40
CA ALA A 36 14.12 2.93 31.61
C ALA A 36 13.26 1.88 32.34
N PRO A 37 13.56 1.47 33.60
CA PRO A 37 12.77 0.43 34.27
C PRO A 37 11.35 0.88 34.65
N ASN A 38 11.15 2.19 34.84
CA ASN A 38 9.89 2.77 35.30
C ASN A 38 8.96 3.17 34.15
N LEU A 39 9.43 3.10 32.91
CA LEU A 39 8.62 3.41 31.73
C LEU A 39 7.95 2.14 31.20
N SER A 40 6.63 2.21 31.03
CA SER A 40 5.89 1.19 30.29
C SER A 40 6.37 1.13 28.83
N TYR A 41 6.11 -0.01 28.17
CA TYR A 41 6.39 -0.19 26.75
C TYR A 41 5.82 0.94 25.89
N LEU A 42 4.56 1.33 26.13
CA LEU A 42 3.90 2.39 25.39
C LEU A 42 4.55 3.77 25.59
N GLN A 43 5.09 4.04 26.78
CA GLN A 43 5.83 5.29 27.04
C GLN A 43 7.17 5.32 26.31
N LYS A 44 7.90 4.20 26.30
CA LYS A 44 9.15 4.06 25.54
C LYS A 44 8.91 4.20 24.04
N MET A 45 7.94 3.47 23.50
CA MET A 45 7.54 3.55 22.10
C MET A 45 7.14 4.97 21.69
N ARG A 46 6.35 5.67 22.52
CA ARG A 46 6.00 7.06 22.28
C ARG A 46 7.23 7.96 22.19
N ALA A 47 8.17 7.81 23.12
CA ALA A 47 9.39 8.60 23.10
C ALA A 47 10.25 8.33 21.85
N VAL A 48 10.32 7.07 21.37
CA VAL A 48 10.96 6.74 20.08
C VAL A 48 10.24 7.42 18.92
N HIS A 49 8.90 7.39 18.86
CA HIS A 49 8.14 8.05 17.79
C HIS A 49 8.33 9.57 17.79
N GLU A 50 8.37 10.20 18.96
CA GLU A 50 8.63 11.64 19.12
C GLU A 50 10.07 11.99 18.69
N GLU A 51 11.04 11.14 19.02
CA GLU A 51 12.45 11.31 18.64
C GLU A 51 12.66 11.20 17.13
N ILE A 52 12.09 10.19 16.47
CA ILE A 52 12.07 10.08 14.99
C ILE A 52 11.43 11.31 14.35
N THR A 53 10.31 11.78 14.91
CA THR A 53 9.61 12.97 14.42
C THR A 53 10.52 14.21 14.50
N GLU A 54 11.22 14.38 15.61
CA GLU A 54 12.12 15.51 15.82
C GLU A 54 13.37 15.42 14.95
N TYR A 55 13.95 14.22 14.80
CA TYR A 55 15.05 13.96 13.88
C TYR A 55 14.71 14.41 12.46
N LEU A 56 13.59 13.92 11.90
CA LEU A 56 13.17 14.28 10.55
C LEU A 56 12.91 15.80 10.41
N ARG A 57 12.33 16.45 11.43
CA ARG A 57 12.16 17.91 11.45
C ARG A 57 13.47 18.67 11.38
N ARG A 58 14.51 18.22 12.11
CA ARG A 58 15.85 18.84 12.08
C ARG A 58 16.47 18.81 10.69
N PHE A 59 16.14 17.79 9.90
CA PHE A 59 16.53 17.68 8.49
C PHE A 59 15.54 18.38 7.54
N GLY A 60 14.62 19.21 8.04
CA GLY A 60 13.70 20.00 7.22
C GLY A 60 12.53 19.23 6.63
N VAL A 61 12.22 18.03 7.13
CA VAL A 61 11.02 17.28 6.73
C VAL A 61 9.81 17.84 7.47
N LYS A 62 8.73 18.10 6.75
CA LYS A 62 7.48 18.57 7.35
C LYS A 62 6.77 17.41 8.03
N MET A 63 6.67 17.43 9.36
CA MET A 63 6.09 16.37 10.17
C MET A 63 4.85 16.85 10.94
N ASN A 64 3.80 16.03 10.93
CA ASN A 64 2.65 16.17 11.83
C ASN A 64 3.09 15.99 13.29
N GLU A 65 2.32 16.57 14.21
CA GLU A 65 2.50 16.27 15.63
C GLU A 65 2.11 14.83 15.94
N TYR A 66 2.84 14.21 16.87
CA TYR A 66 2.51 12.88 17.34
C TYR A 66 1.08 12.86 17.92
N ARG A 67 0.20 12.04 17.33
CA ARG A 67 -1.25 11.96 17.63
C ARG A 67 -2.07 13.23 17.35
N ALA A 68 -1.68 14.05 16.39
CA ALA A 68 -2.55 15.13 15.91
C ALA A 68 -3.95 14.56 15.55
N TYR A 69 -5.00 15.18 16.10
CA TYR A 69 -6.40 14.77 15.87
C TYR A 69 -6.82 15.04 14.41
N GLU A 70 -6.25 16.08 13.81
CA GLU A 70 -6.35 16.42 12.39
C GLU A 70 -4.92 16.50 11.83
N GLY A 71 -4.50 15.45 11.12
CA GLY A 71 -3.19 15.45 10.45
C GLY A 71 -3.22 16.32 9.20
N ASP A 72 -2.21 17.18 9.02
CA ASP A 72 -2.00 17.88 7.77
C ASP A 72 -1.62 16.86 6.69
N LEU A 73 -2.43 16.78 5.63
CA LEU A 73 -2.23 15.93 4.46
C LEU A 73 -0.89 16.17 3.76
N ARG A 74 -0.26 17.32 3.99
CA ARG A 74 1.01 17.71 3.39
C ARG A 74 2.22 17.36 4.26
N SER A 75 2.00 16.69 5.38
CA SER A 75 3.02 16.41 6.38
C SER A 75 3.14 14.92 6.61
N TRP A 76 4.39 14.46 6.76
CA TRP A 76 4.72 13.10 7.16
C TRP A 76 4.20 12.82 8.56
N VAL A 77 3.95 11.56 8.89
CA VAL A 77 3.47 11.17 10.22
C VAL A 77 4.16 9.90 10.69
N VAL A 78 4.52 9.88 11.98
CA VAL A 78 4.98 8.67 12.67
C VAL A 78 3.83 8.16 13.53
N GLU A 79 3.40 6.94 13.24
CA GLU A 79 2.32 6.24 13.92
C GLU A 79 2.82 4.93 14.51
N ARG A 80 1.99 4.31 15.35
CA ARG A 80 2.19 2.93 15.78
C ARG A 80 1.86 1.96 14.64
N GLY A 81 2.73 0.97 14.41
CA GLY A 81 2.43 -0.17 13.53
C GLY A 81 1.33 -1.04 14.13
N SER A 82 0.08 -0.90 13.68
CA SER A 82 -1.06 -1.53 14.34
C SER A 82 -1.10 -3.06 14.21
N ALA A 83 -0.33 -3.63 13.29
CA ALA A 83 -0.33 -5.06 12.98
C ALA A 83 1.05 -5.71 13.08
N VAL A 84 2.08 -4.96 13.48
CA VAL A 84 3.46 -5.44 13.60
C VAL A 84 3.59 -6.35 14.81
N ASN A 85 4.12 -7.55 14.59
CA ASN A 85 4.48 -8.51 15.62
C ASN A 85 5.99 -8.46 15.84
N ILE A 86 6.42 -7.87 16.94
CA ILE A 86 7.83 -7.73 17.30
C ILE A 86 8.46 -9.08 17.69
N ASN A 87 7.65 -10.04 18.14
CA ASN A 87 8.14 -11.36 18.52
C ASN A 87 8.55 -12.22 17.30
N ASP A 88 8.22 -11.79 16.08
CA ASP A 88 8.65 -12.43 14.83
C ASP A 88 10.01 -11.86 14.33
N VAL A 89 10.80 -11.20 15.19
CA VAL A 89 12.18 -10.81 14.87
C VAL A 89 13.11 -11.92 15.38
N ASP A 90 13.81 -12.59 14.47
CA ASP A 90 14.66 -13.75 14.79
C ASP A 90 15.79 -13.42 15.80
N ASP A 91 16.13 -12.13 15.92
CA ASP A 91 17.13 -11.57 16.83
C ASP A 91 16.53 -10.92 18.11
N VAL A 92 15.29 -11.22 18.50
CA VAL A 92 14.82 -10.84 19.85
C VAL A 92 15.55 -11.72 20.86
N ASP A 93 16.75 -11.30 21.24
CA ASP A 93 17.43 -11.79 22.43
C ASP A 93 16.61 -11.35 23.65
N ASN A 94 15.59 -12.15 23.97
CA ASN A 94 14.73 -12.02 25.14
C ASN A 94 15.53 -12.03 26.46
N GLY A 95 16.85 -12.29 26.41
CA GLY A 95 17.76 -12.31 27.56
C GLY A 95 18.49 -11.00 27.85
N SER A 96 18.50 -10.00 26.96
CA SER A 96 19.17 -8.71 27.23
C SER A 96 18.15 -7.58 27.47
N GLU A 97 18.04 -7.11 28.71
CA GLU A 97 17.25 -5.90 29.06
C GLU A 97 17.79 -4.61 28.40
N GLU A 98 18.94 -4.71 27.72
CA GLU A 98 19.66 -3.59 27.12
C GLU A 98 19.01 -3.10 25.83
N TRP A 99 18.40 -3.99 25.02
CA TRP A 99 17.84 -3.63 23.72
C TRP A 99 16.33 -3.76 23.68
N GLY A 100 15.67 -2.77 23.11
CA GLY A 100 14.23 -2.69 22.91
C GLY A 100 13.89 -2.61 21.43
N PHE A 101 12.80 -3.24 21.06
CA PHE A 101 12.27 -3.23 19.69
C PHE A 101 10.92 -2.52 19.71
N PHE A 102 10.75 -1.53 18.83
CA PHE A 102 9.57 -0.69 18.81
C PHE A 102 8.95 -0.64 17.42
N GLU A 103 7.66 -0.91 17.33
CA GLU A 103 6.92 -0.84 16.07
C GLU A 103 6.73 0.59 15.62
N VAL A 104 7.06 0.86 14.36
CA VAL A 104 6.94 2.17 13.73
C VAL A 104 6.17 2.02 12.43
N ARG A 105 5.25 2.95 12.19
CA ARG A 105 4.60 3.14 10.90
C ARG A 105 4.86 4.55 10.43
N LEU A 106 5.54 4.69 9.31
CA LEU A 106 5.81 5.97 8.68
C LEU A 106 4.79 6.20 7.56
N GLY A 107 4.00 7.26 7.70
CA GLY A 107 3.04 7.72 6.72
C GLY A 107 3.57 8.91 5.92
N THR A 108 3.45 8.85 4.60
CA THR A 108 3.78 9.98 3.73
C THR A 108 2.67 11.04 3.75
N PRO A 109 2.98 12.28 3.32
CA PRO A 109 1.99 13.19 2.78
C PRO A 109 1.20 12.57 1.63
N VAL A 110 0.10 13.21 1.26
CA VAL A 110 -0.56 12.96 -0.02
C VAL A 110 0.26 13.62 -1.12
N PHE A 111 0.78 12.79 -2.02
CA PHE A 111 1.54 13.21 -3.18
C PHE A 111 0.69 13.11 -4.45
N PRO A 112 0.82 14.06 -5.39
CA PRO A 112 0.37 13.83 -6.75
C PRO A 112 1.24 12.74 -7.40
N TYR A 113 0.70 12.05 -8.40
CA TYR A 113 1.39 10.95 -9.06
C TYR A 113 2.45 11.41 -10.07
N TYR A 114 3.48 12.10 -9.58
CA TYR A 114 4.57 12.67 -10.39
C TYR A 114 5.91 12.08 -9.99
N ARG A 115 6.85 12.04 -10.94
CA ARG A 115 8.24 11.60 -10.70
C ARG A 115 8.90 12.40 -9.56
N ALA A 116 8.60 13.70 -9.46
CA ALA A 116 9.16 14.58 -8.44
C ALA A 116 8.76 14.17 -7.00
N SER A 117 7.57 13.59 -6.82
CA SER A 117 7.06 13.17 -5.51
C SER A 117 7.84 12.01 -4.89
N PHE A 118 8.56 11.25 -5.71
CA PHE A 118 9.37 10.13 -5.24
C PHE A 118 10.71 10.56 -4.64
N PHE A 119 11.22 11.76 -4.98
CA PHE A 119 12.46 12.26 -4.38
C PHE A 119 12.33 12.52 -2.88
N ASP A 120 11.18 13.04 -2.44
CA ASP A 120 10.92 13.24 -1.01
C ASP A 120 10.82 11.91 -0.25
N ILE A 121 10.30 10.87 -0.90
CA ILE A 121 10.22 9.53 -0.31
C ILE A 121 11.63 8.95 -0.14
N ASP A 122 12.43 8.94 -1.21
CA ASP A 122 13.81 8.45 -1.18
C ASP A 122 14.64 9.12 -0.07
N ARG A 123 14.56 10.45 0.00
CA ARG A 123 15.23 11.24 1.04
C ARG A 123 14.84 10.81 2.44
N VAL A 124 13.54 10.68 2.74
CA VAL A 124 13.08 10.34 4.09
C VAL A 124 13.42 8.89 4.44
N LEU A 125 13.29 7.95 3.50
CA LEU A 125 13.69 6.56 3.73
C LEU A 125 15.20 6.45 4.02
N THR A 126 16.02 7.20 3.28
CA THR A 126 17.47 7.29 3.50
C THR A 126 17.79 7.83 4.90
N LEU A 127 17.17 8.94 5.29
CA LEU A 127 17.33 9.52 6.65
C LEU A 127 17.00 8.51 7.76
N ILE A 128 15.94 7.72 7.59
CA ILE A 128 15.57 6.70 8.58
C ILE A 128 16.61 5.57 8.62
N LYS A 129 17.06 5.07 7.46
CA LYS A 129 18.04 3.99 7.36
C LYS A 129 19.42 4.37 7.89
N ASP A 130 19.81 5.64 7.70
CA ASP A 130 21.12 6.15 8.13
C ASP A 130 21.20 6.35 9.64
N GLU A 131 20.10 6.76 10.28
CA GLU A 131 20.07 7.03 11.72
C GLU A 131 19.71 5.80 12.56
N TYR A 132 18.77 4.98 12.09
CA TYR A 132 18.15 3.94 12.91
C TYR A 132 18.53 2.54 12.43
N THR A 133 18.79 1.65 13.39
CA THR A 133 18.83 0.21 13.11
C THR A 133 17.41 -0.31 12.94
N THR A 134 16.99 -0.53 11.70
CA THR A 134 15.64 -0.98 11.35
C THR A 134 15.59 -2.43 10.92
N THR A 135 14.49 -3.11 11.26
CA THR A 135 14.19 -4.47 10.80
C THR A 135 12.78 -4.53 10.23
N ILE A 136 12.60 -5.32 9.17
CA ILE A 136 11.31 -5.60 8.54
C ILE A 136 11.09 -7.11 8.61
N ASN A 137 9.95 -7.54 9.15
CA ASN A 137 9.58 -8.96 9.19
C ASN A 137 8.26 -9.20 8.43
N LYS A 138 7.79 -10.45 8.41
CA LYS A 138 6.56 -10.88 7.71
C LYS A 138 5.28 -10.13 8.14
N SER A 139 5.27 -9.55 9.33
CA SER A 139 4.12 -8.81 9.86
C SER A 139 4.06 -7.36 9.37
N CYS A 140 5.21 -6.79 8.97
CA CYS A 140 5.31 -5.42 8.49
C CYS A 140 4.71 -5.30 7.08
N ALA A 141 3.74 -4.40 6.91
CA ALA A 141 3.10 -4.14 5.63
C ALA A 141 3.46 -2.77 5.06
N MET A 142 3.49 -2.69 3.72
CA MET A 142 3.39 -1.42 3.00
C MET A 142 1.96 -1.27 2.48
N THR A 143 1.29 -0.23 2.93
CA THR A 143 -0.05 0.13 2.45
C THR A 143 0.03 1.38 1.59
N VAL A 144 -0.54 1.32 0.40
CA VAL A 144 -0.69 2.45 -0.52
C VAL A 144 -2.15 2.83 -0.59
N TYR A 145 -2.44 4.11 -0.43
CA TYR A 145 -3.76 4.68 -0.65
C TYR A 145 -3.72 5.49 -1.92
N VAL A 146 -4.56 5.17 -2.90
CA VAL A 146 -4.65 5.89 -4.16
C VAL A 146 -5.95 6.68 -4.20
N GLY A 147 -5.84 7.97 -4.47
CA GLY A 147 -6.94 8.88 -4.67
C GLY A 147 -6.93 9.47 -6.08
N HIS A 148 -8.00 10.18 -6.39
CA HIS A 148 -8.12 11.04 -7.56
C HIS A 148 -8.31 12.48 -7.04
N ILE A 149 -7.49 13.42 -7.51
CA ILE A 149 -7.54 14.83 -7.13
C ILE A 149 -7.87 15.71 -8.35
N ALA A 150 -8.48 16.86 -8.10
CA ALA A 150 -8.79 17.81 -9.17
C ALA A 150 -7.50 18.30 -9.84
N GLU A 151 -7.56 18.43 -11.17
CA GLU A 151 -6.45 18.77 -12.08
C GLU A 151 -5.82 20.15 -11.82
N GLU A 152 -6.45 21.01 -11.01
CA GLU A 152 -5.94 22.36 -10.82
C GLU A 152 -4.66 22.39 -9.98
N PRO A 153 -3.51 22.82 -10.54
CA PRO A 153 -2.20 22.83 -9.87
C PRO A 153 -2.11 23.79 -8.67
N TYR A 154 -3.20 24.53 -8.39
CA TYR A 154 -3.33 25.46 -7.27
C TYR A 154 -4.43 25.09 -6.28
N SER A 155 -5.11 23.94 -6.47
CA SER A 155 -6.06 23.46 -5.48
C SER A 155 -5.34 23.27 -4.14
N GLN A 156 -5.76 24.03 -3.13
CA GLN A 156 -5.23 23.88 -1.78
C GLN A 156 -5.65 22.54 -1.14
N SER A 157 -6.57 21.80 -1.76
CA SER A 157 -7.09 20.55 -1.25
C SER A 157 -6.42 19.35 -1.93
N TYR A 158 -5.63 18.61 -1.15
CA TYR A 158 -5.14 17.27 -1.48
C TYR A 158 -6.19 16.18 -1.18
N GLN A 159 -7.44 16.57 -0.95
CA GLN A 159 -8.53 15.62 -0.68
C GLN A 159 -8.92 14.92 -1.97
N SER A 160 -9.10 13.60 -1.89
CA SER A 160 -9.58 12.86 -3.04
C SER A 160 -11.06 13.16 -3.31
N CYS A 161 -11.41 13.35 -4.58
CA CYS A 161 -12.79 13.46 -5.04
C CYS A 161 -13.46 12.09 -5.30
N GLY A 162 -12.76 10.99 -5.04
CA GLY A 162 -13.26 9.64 -5.29
C GLY A 162 -13.15 9.21 -6.76
N PHE A 163 -13.65 8.02 -7.04
CA PHE A 163 -13.62 7.40 -8.36
C PHE A 163 -15.05 7.13 -8.86
N SER A 164 -15.23 7.14 -10.19
CA SER A 164 -16.47 6.72 -10.80
C SER A 164 -16.71 5.22 -10.57
N LEU A 165 -17.98 4.82 -10.43
CA LEU A 165 -18.33 3.41 -10.24
C LEU A 165 -17.73 2.50 -11.34
N PRO A 166 -17.79 2.82 -12.64
CA PRO A 166 -17.21 1.98 -13.68
C PRO A 166 -15.69 1.78 -13.55
N ALA A 167 -14.96 2.81 -13.10
CA ALA A 167 -13.52 2.68 -12.87
C ALA A 167 -13.24 1.71 -11.72
N VAL A 168 -13.99 1.80 -10.62
CA VAL A 168 -13.85 0.89 -9.47
C VAL A 168 -14.23 -0.54 -9.84
N GLN A 169 -15.32 -0.74 -10.60
CA GLN A 169 -15.72 -2.06 -11.08
C GLN A 169 -14.60 -2.71 -11.91
N THR A 170 -14.00 -1.94 -12.81
CA THR A 170 -12.92 -2.41 -13.70
C THR A 170 -11.67 -2.76 -12.89
N LEU A 171 -11.31 -1.93 -11.92
CA LEU A 171 -10.20 -2.22 -11.01
C LEU A 171 -10.40 -3.53 -10.24
N LEU A 172 -11.59 -3.74 -9.68
CA LEU A 172 -11.89 -4.96 -8.92
C LEU A 172 -11.94 -6.20 -9.83
N GLN A 173 -12.38 -6.04 -11.08
CA GLN A 173 -12.29 -7.07 -12.10
C GLN A 173 -10.83 -7.42 -12.42
N PHE A 174 -9.94 -6.44 -12.55
CA PHE A 174 -8.50 -6.71 -12.69
C PHE A 174 -7.93 -7.44 -11.48
N ALA A 175 -8.21 -6.94 -10.27
CA ALA A 175 -7.71 -7.52 -9.03
C ALA A 175 -8.16 -8.98 -8.84
N TRP A 176 -9.41 -9.29 -9.18
CA TRP A 176 -9.92 -10.66 -9.18
C TRP A 176 -9.30 -11.50 -10.29
N LYS A 177 -9.38 -11.03 -11.55
CA LYS A 177 -9.04 -11.82 -12.73
C LYS A 177 -7.56 -12.14 -12.81
N TYR A 178 -6.70 -11.18 -12.49
CA TYR A 178 -5.24 -11.30 -12.56
C TYR A 178 -4.60 -11.42 -11.18
N GLU A 179 -5.34 -11.96 -10.20
CA GLU A 179 -4.84 -12.15 -8.84
C GLU A 179 -3.51 -12.93 -8.84
N ALA A 180 -3.39 -13.98 -9.67
CA ALA A 180 -2.16 -14.78 -9.74
C ALA A 180 -0.96 -13.95 -10.22
N GLN A 181 -1.13 -13.12 -11.26
CA GLN A 181 -0.08 -12.27 -11.79
C GLN A 181 0.31 -11.17 -10.79
N ILE A 182 -0.68 -10.62 -10.06
CA ILE A 182 -0.41 -9.63 -9.01
C ILE A 182 0.31 -10.28 -7.82
N ASN A 183 -0.13 -11.45 -7.38
CA ASN A 183 0.47 -12.22 -6.30
C ASN A 183 1.92 -12.58 -6.60
N ALA A 184 2.29 -12.82 -7.85
CA ALA A 184 3.67 -13.13 -8.23
C ALA A 184 4.67 -12.01 -7.87
N MET A 185 4.23 -10.76 -7.71
CA MET A 185 5.08 -9.64 -7.28
C MET A 185 5.25 -9.55 -5.74
N HIS A 186 4.79 -10.55 -5.01
CA HIS A 186 4.78 -10.56 -3.56
C HIS A 186 5.48 -11.81 -3.01
N PRO A 187 6.16 -11.71 -1.87
CA PRO A 187 6.74 -12.89 -1.24
C PRO A 187 5.63 -13.83 -0.75
N GLU A 188 5.92 -15.13 -0.74
CA GLU A 188 4.93 -16.21 -0.51
C GLU A 188 4.08 -15.99 0.75
N HIS A 189 4.72 -15.52 1.84
CA HIS A 189 4.06 -15.27 3.12
C HIS A 189 3.02 -14.13 3.08
N ARG A 190 2.95 -13.34 2.01
CA ARG A 190 1.92 -12.32 1.76
C ARG A 190 0.76 -12.84 0.93
N ILE A 191 0.93 -13.99 0.28
CA ILE A 191 -0.07 -14.66 -0.55
C ILE A 191 -0.78 -15.73 0.28
N TRP A 192 0.00 -16.58 0.95
CA TRP A 192 -0.48 -17.73 1.71
C TRP A 192 -0.33 -17.50 3.21
N GLY A 193 -1.40 -17.77 3.96
CA GLY A 193 -1.33 -17.83 5.42
C GLY A 193 -1.18 -16.48 6.13
N ASN A 194 -1.30 -15.34 5.44
CA ASN A 194 -1.34 -14.03 6.10
C ASN A 194 -2.77 -13.65 6.51
N PRO A 195 -3.16 -13.78 7.80
CA PRO A 195 -4.50 -13.38 8.22
C PRO A 195 -4.70 -11.86 8.18
N ARG A 196 -3.64 -11.08 7.95
CA ARG A 196 -3.66 -9.61 7.91
C ARG A 196 -3.76 -9.06 6.50
N CYS A 197 -3.72 -9.93 5.49
CA CYS A 197 -3.86 -9.55 4.10
C CYS A 197 -4.50 -10.69 3.30
N LEU A 198 -5.82 -10.60 3.11
CA LEU A 198 -6.59 -11.60 2.39
C LEU A 198 -6.71 -11.19 0.92
N PRO A 199 -6.24 -12.03 -0.03
CA PRO A 199 -6.41 -11.77 -1.45
C PRO A 199 -7.86 -11.99 -1.89
N PRO A 200 -8.26 -11.50 -3.09
CA PRO A 200 -9.63 -11.60 -3.59
C PRO A 200 -10.23 -13.01 -3.55
N SER A 201 -9.45 -14.04 -3.93
CA SER A 201 -9.83 -15.47 -3.88
C SER A 201 -10.33 -15.91 -2.51
N LYS A 202 -9.75 -15.39 -1.43
CA LYS A 202 -10.17 -15.67 -0.05
C LYS A 202 -11.33 -14.79 0.38
N MET A 203 -11.31 -13.50 0.02
CA MET A 203 -12.39 -12.57 0.38
C MET A 203 -13.73 -12.95 -0.27
N LEU A 204 -13.69 -13.54 -1.47
CA LEU A 204 -14.85 -13.87 -2.29
C LEU A 204 -15.18 -15.37 -2.32
N GLU A 205 -14.61 -16.16 -1.40
CA GLU A 205 -14.82 -17.62 -1.33
C GLU A 205 -16.30 -18.01 -1.11
N TYR A 206 -17.10 -17.09 -0.58
CA TYR A 206 -18.55 -17.24 -0.40
C TYR A 206 -19.33 -17.18 -1.72
N MET A 207 -18.70 -16.76 -2.82
CA MET A 207 -19.27 -16.67 -4.16
C MET A 207 -18.74 -17.78 -5.08
N ARG A 208 -19.52 -18.12 -6.11
CA ARG A 208 -19.02 -19.00 -7.18
C ARG A 208 -18.07 -18.20 -8.06
N SER A 209 -16.86 -18.70 -8.30
CA SER A 209 -15.82 -17.99 -9.07
C SER A 209 -16.33 -17.46 -10.41
N ARG A 210 -17.12 -18.27 -11.14
CA ARG A 210 -17.68 -17.91 -12.45
C ARG A 210 -18.71 -16.76 -12.45
N THR A 211 -19.23 -16.38 -11.28
CA THR A 211 -20.25 -15.31 -11.17
C THR A 211 -19.67 -13.99 -10.68
N ILE A 212 -18.42 -13.95 -10.23
CA ILE A 212 -17.85 -12.78 -9.56
C ILE A 212 -17.75 -11.58 -10.51
N MET A 213 -17.23 -11.77 -11.73
CA MET A 213 -17.10 -10.71 -12.73
C MET A 213 -18.45 -10.07 -13.07
N ASP A 214 -19.47 -10.90 -13.31
CA ASP A 214 -20.83 -10.45 -13.61
C ASP A 214 -21.48 -9.77 -12.40
N SER A 215 -21.18 -10.22 -11.18
CA SER A 215 -21.74 -9.64 -9.96
C SER A 215 -21.09 -8.28 -9.64
N ILE A 216 -19.79 -8.12 -9.89
CA ILE A 216 -19.11 -6.82 -9.84
C ILE A 216 -19.77 -5.86 -10.84
N TRP A 217 -20.00 -6.34 -12.06
CA TRP A 217 -20.65 -5.55 -13.12
C TRP A 217 -22.09 -5.14 -12.78
N ALA A 218 -22.85 -6.03 -12.17
CA ALA A 218 -24.26 -5.80 -11.83
C ALA A 218 -24.47 -4.81 -10.66
N CYS A 219 -23.41 -4.40 -9.96
CA CYS A 219 -23.51 -3.40 -8.90
C CYS A 219 -23.83 -2.01 -9.48
N ASN A 220 -24.88 -1.36 -8.97
CA ASN A 220 -25.33 -0.04 -9.46
C ASN A 220 -24.76 1.15 -8.68
N ASP A 221 -24.05 0.88 -7.59
CA ASP A 221 -23.46 1.89 -6.71
C ASP A 221 -22.26 1.33 -5.94
N VAL A 222 -21.40 2.23 -5.44
CA VAL A 222 -20.15 1.86 -4.75
C VAL A 222 -20.40 1.16 -3.42
N ASN A 223 -21.51 1.43 -2.72
CA ASN A 223 -21.83 0.75 -1.46
C ASN A 223 -22.22 -0.71 -1.70
N SER A 224 -23.01 -0.97 -2.74
CA SER A 224 -23.34 -2.33 -3.18
C SER A 224 -22.09 -3.08 -3.62
N LEU A 225 -21.18 -2.42 -4.34
CA LEU A 225 -19.90 -3.01 -4.74
C LEU A 225 -19.00 -3.32 -3.55
N HIS A 226 -18.91 -2.43 -2.55
CA HIS A 226 -18.15 -2.69 -1.33
C HIS A 226 -18.72 -3.86 -0.52
N ARG A 227 -20.05 -3.96 -0.40
CA ARG A 227 -20.70 -5.10 0.28
C ARG A 227 -20.46 -6.42 -0.41
N LEU A 228 -20.34 -6.43 -1.73
CA LEU A 228 -19.91 -7.60 -2.48
C LEU A 228 -18.43 -7.87 -2.23
N TRP A 229 -17.55 -6.89 -2.46
CA TRP A 229 -16.12 -7.11 -2.41
C TRP A 229 -15.61 -7.59 -1.05
N GLU A 230 -16.10 -7.00 0.04
CA GLU A 230 -15.72 -7.34 1.42
C GLU A 230 -16.77 -8.20 2.13
N GLY A 231 -17.73 -8.77 1.39
CA GLY A 231 -18.89 -9.48 1.95
C GLY A 231 -18.57 -10.78 2.69
N GLY A 232 -17.46 -11.43 2.33
CA GLY A 232 -16.98 -12.64 2.99
C GLY A 232 -16.22 -12.40 4.30
N LEU A 233 -15.95 -11.14 4.66
CA LEU A 233 -15.16 -10.80 5.84
C LEU A 233 -16.02 -10.78 7.11
N SER A 234 -15.48 -11.33 8.20
CA SER A 234 -16.06 -11.22 9.53
C SER A 234 -15.96 -9.79 10.06
N ALA A 235 -16.80 -9.43 11.04
CA ALA A 235 -16.74 -8.11 11.66
C ALA A 235 -15.37 -7.78 12.28
N GLU A 236 -14.64 -8.79 12.77
CA GLU A 236 -13.28 -8.61 13.27
C GLU A 236 -12.29 -8.35 12.14
N GLN A 237 -12.37 -9.11 11.05
CA GLN A 237 -11.56 -8.91 9.86
C GLN A 237 -11.76 -7.52 9.23
N ILE A 238 -13.01 -7.04 9.19
CA ILE A 238 -13.35 -5.68 8.73
C ILE A 238 -12.76 -4.61 9.67
N ARG A 239 -12.79 -4.83 10.99
CA ARG A 239 -12.17 -3.89 11.95
C ARG A 239 -10.66 -3.85 11.82
N ASN A 240 -10.04 -4.99 11.53
CA ASN A 240 -8.59 -5.13 11.38
C ASN A 240 -8.08 -4.78 9.97
N GLU A 241 -8.97 -4.33 9.07
CA GLU A 241 -8.66 -3.93 7.69
C GLU A 241 -7.86 -4.99 6.92
N VAL A 242 -8.21 -6.27 7.08
CA VAL A 242 -7.39 -7.38 6.54
C VAL A 242 -7.49 -7.59 5.03
N ALA A 243 -8.37 -6.87 4.32
CA ALA A 243 -8.49 -6.99 2.87
C ALA A 243 -7.20 -6.55 2.17
N ALA A 244 -6.67 -7.33 1.23
CA ALA A 244 -5.52 -6.94 0.39
C ALA A 244 -5.81 -5.66 -0.40
N TYR A 245 -7.02 -5.56 -0.94
CA TYR A 245 -7.51 -4.42 -1.70
C TYR A 245 -8.85 -4.01 -1.12
N SER A 246 -8.98 -2.75 -0.68
CA SER A 246 -10.19 -2.26 -0.04
C SER A 246 -10.67 -0.97 -0.68
N ILE A 247 -11.97 -0.95 -1.01
CA ILE A 247 -12.68 0.22 -1.54
C ILE A 247 -13.52 0.92 -0.45
N ARG A 248 -13.35 0.53 0.81
CA ARG A 248 -14.10 1.10 1.94
C ARG A 248 -13.93 2.62 2.06
N GLY A 249 -12.77 3.15 1.66
CA GLY A 249 -12.51 4.59 1.61
C GLY A 249 -13.45 5.36 0.67
N LEU A 250 -14.04 4.70 -0.32
CA LEU A 250 -14.98 5.29 -1.27
C LEU A 250 -16.42 5.34 -0.75
N THR A 251 -16.75 4.53 0.26
CA THR A 251 -18.11 4.48 0.86
C THR A 251 -18.27 5.36 2.10
N ARG A 252 -17.15 5.84 2.66
CA ARG A 252 -17.17 6.66 3.88
C ARG A 252 -17.76 8.03 3.54
N THR A 253 -18.78 8.45 4.28
CA THR A 253 -19.28 9.82 4.24
C THR A 253 -18.15 10.79 4.61
N ALA A 254 -18.23 12.03 4.09
CA ALA A 254 -17.23 13.09 4.20
C ALA A 254 -16.81 13.42 5.65
N SER A 255 -16.00 12.55 6.24
CA SER A 255 -15.18 12.81 7.41
C SER A 255 -13.86 13.43 6.89
N PRO A 256 -13.19 14.30 7.66
CA PRO A 256 -11.86 14.82 7.28
C PRO A 256 -10.75 13.77 7.45
N ASN A 257 -11.04 12.50 7.11
CA ASN A 257 -10.05 11.44 7.11
C ASN A 257 -9.30 11.45 5.77
N ILE A 258 -7.98 11.42 5.85
CA ILE A 258 -7.04 11.44 4.73
C ILE A 258 -7.27 10.31 3.71
N HIS A 259 -7.95 9.24 4.13
CA HIS A 259 -8.25 8.06 3.33
C HIS A 259 -9.64 8.09 2.65
N ASN A 260 -10.43 9.14 2.87
CA ASN A 260 -11.73 9.26 2.22
C ASN A 260 -11.57 9.54 0.72
N GLY A 261 -12.40 8.87 -0.08
CA GLY A 261 -12.28 8.91 -1.54
C GLY A 261 -11.10 8.10 -2.09
N THR A 262 -10.38 7.34 -1.25
CA THR A 262 -9.22 6.53 -1.70
C THR A 262 -9.51 5.03 -1.76
N ILE A 263 -8.69 4.34 -2.53
CA ILE A 263 -8.61 2.87 -2.61
C ILE A 263 -7.33 2.43 -1.90
N ARG A 264 -7.44 1.44 -1.01
CA ARG A 264 -6.33 0.94 -0.20
C ARG A 264 -5.77 -0.35 -0.78
N PHE A 265 -4.46 -0.41 -0.96
CA PHE A 265 -3.68 -1.57 -1.40
C PHE A 265 -2.69 -1.95 -0.30
N GLY A 266 -2.92 -3.06 0.38
CA GLY A 266 -2.18 -3.48 1.57
C GLY A 266 -1.42 -4.80 1.43
N GLN A 267 -1.29 -5.35 0.22
CA GLN A 267 -0.70 -6.68 0.03
C GLN A 267 0.81 -6.74 0.15
N HIS A 268 1.51 -5.68 -0.23
CA HIS A 268 2.96 -5.67 -0.26
C HIS A 268 3.59 -5.74 1.14
N GLN A 269 4.70 -6.47 1.27
CA GLN A 269 5.53 -6.42 2.47
C GLN A 269 6.10 -5.01 2.64
N ALA A 270 6.33 -4.55 3.87
CA ALA A 270 7.01 -3.28 4.04
C ALA A 270 8.40 -3.28 3.40
N SER A 271 8.86 -2.10 2.99
CA SER A 271 10.23 -1.88 2.56
C SER A 271 10.67 -0.46 2.93
N LEU A 272 11.95 -0.32 3.23
CA LEU A 272 12.64 0.98 3.31
C LEU A 272 13.59 1.17 2.11
N GLU A 273 13.61 0.23 1.16
CA GLU A 273 14.33 0.36 -0.10
C GLU A 273 13.51 1.15 -1.11
N TYR A 274 14.07 2.27 -1.55
CA TYR A 274 13.39 3.20 -2.44
C TYR A 274 12.88 2.54 -3.73
N ASP A 275 13.70 1.70 -4.38
CA ASP A 275 13.30 1.06 -5.65
C ASP A 275 12.11 0.10 -5.48
N VAL A 276 12.04 -0.63 -4.36
CA VAL A 276 10.92 -1.51 -4.03
C VAL A 276 9.65 -0.67 -3.84
N VAL A 277 9.74 0.40 -3.03
CA VAL A 277 8.61 1.29 -2.73
C VAL A 277 8.11 1.97 -4.02
N LYS A 278 9.03 2.55 -4.79
CA LYS A 278 8.75 3.24 -6.04
C LYS A 278 8.03 2.32 -7.01
N ASN A 279 8.58 1.15 -7.31
CA ASN A 279 8.03 0.27 -8.35
C ASN A 279 6.67 -0.30 -7.97
N TRP A 280 6.45 -0.63 -6.69
CA TRP A 280 5.13 -1.04 -6.22
C TRP A 280 4.09 0.07 -6.34
N VAL A 281 4.44 1.29 -5.92
CA VAL A 281 3.54 2.44 -6.03
C VAL A 281 3.22 2.74 -7.48
N TRP A 282 4.23 2.75 -8.38
CA TRP A 282 4.08 2.94 -9.83
C TRP A 282 3.18 1.88 -10.47
N PHE A 283 3.36 0.62 -10.08
CA PHE A 283 2.50 -0.46 -10.54
C PHE A 283 1.03 -0.22 -10.15
N ILE A 284 0.75 0.08 -8.87
CA ILE A 284 -0.62 0.29 -8.40
C ILE A 284 -1.30 1.44 -9.12
N GLY A 285 -0.64 2.60 -9.21
CA GLY A 285 -1.28 3.74 -9.86
C GLY A 285 -1.45 3.53 -11.36
N SER A 286 -0.56 2.77 -12.02
CA SER A 286 -0.80 2.37 -13.42
C SER A 286 -2.03 1.45 -13.54
N LEU A 287 -2.19 0.50 -12.62
CA LEU A 287 -3.38 -0.36 -12.56
C LEU A 287 -4.68 0.45 -12.36
N VAL A 288 -4.65 1.45 -11.47
CA VAL A 288 -5.78 2.36 -11.25
C VAL A 288 -6.03 3.25 -12.47
N GLN A 289 -4.98 3.81 -13.07
CA GLN A 289 -5.05 4.67 -14.25
C GLN A 289 -5.72 3.93 -15.42
N VAL A 290 -5.26 2.72 -15.75
CA VAL A 290 -5.86 1.89 -16.79
C VAL A 290 -7.34 1.63 -16.50
N SER A 291 -7.70 1.40 -15.24
CA SER A 291 -9.10 1.19 -14.85
C SER A 291 -9.97 2.43 -15.04
N VAL A 292 -9.41 3.64 -14.82
CA VAL A 292 -10.07 4.92 -15.06
C VAL A 292 -10.25 5.19 -16.56
N GLU A 293 -9.19 5.02 -17.34
CA GLU A 293 -9.18 5.32 -18.79
C GLU A 293 -10.09 4.39 -19.59
N ARG A 294 -10.09 3.10 -19.26
CA ARG A 294 -10.80 2.10 -20.04
C ARG A 294 -12.29 2.06 -19.70
N GLY A 295 -12.66 2.49 -18.50
CA GLY A 295 -14.03 2.41 -18.03
C GLY A 295 -14.56 0.97 -17.99
N PRO A 296 -15.89 0.78 -18.03
CA PRO A 296 -16.53 -0.49 -17.69
C PRO A 296 -16.06 -1.69 -18.54
N CYS A 297 -15.67 -2.78 -17.87
CA CYS A 297 -15.22 -4.03 -18.52
C CYS A 297 -13.99 -3.84 -19.43
N GLY A 298 -13.18 -2.81 -19.14
CA GLY A 298 -12.09 -2.32 -19.97
C GLY A 298 -10.81 -3.15 -19.99
N ILE A 299 -10.90 -4.48 -19.87
CA ILE A 299 -9.73 -5.35 -19.86
C ILE A 299 -9.11 -5.42 -21.27
N PRO A 300 -7.80 -5.16 -21.42
CA PRO A 300 -7.12 -5.27 -22.70
C PRO A 300 -7.34 -6.64 -23.35
N LEU A 301 -7.64 -6.64 -24.65
CA LEU A 301 -7.83 -7.88 -25.43
C LEU A 301 -6.57 -8.76 -25.38
N THR A 302 -5.39 -8.14 -25.31
CA THR A 302 -4.07 -8.79 -25.17
C THR A 302 -3.92 -9.58 -23.88
N LEU A 303 -4.70 -9.26 -22.85
CA LEU A 303 -4.70 -9.94 -21.57
C LEU A 303 -5.86 -10.94 -21.44
N MET A 304 -6.79 -11.00 -22.40
CA MET A 304 -7.86 -11.99 -22.37
C MET A 304 -7.29 -13.41 -22.51
N GLY A 305 -7.12 -14.09 -21.37
CA GLY A 305 -6.71 -15.49 -21.31
C GLY A 305 -7.70 -16.46 -21.97
N LEU A 306 -7.30 -17.72 -22.09
CA LEU A 306 -8.06 -18.75 -22.81
C LEU A 306 -9.38 -19.10 -22.11
N GLY A 307 -9.44 -18.97 -20.78
CA GLY A 307 -10.66 -19.17 -19.98
C GLY A 307 -11.80 -18.16 -20.20
N GLY A 308 -11.61 -17.15 -21.05
CA GLY A 308 -12.63 -16.13 -21.35
C GLY A 308 -12.84 -15.13 -20.21
N TYR A 309 -13.97 -14.42 -20.21
CA TYR A 309 -14.19 -13.27 -19.31
C TYR A 309 -14.35 -13.67 -17.82
N ALA A 310 -14.99 -14.80 -17.54
CA ALA A 310 -15.52 -15.12 -16.21
C ALA A 310 -14.54 -15.79 -15.23
N SER A 311 -13.42 -16.34 -15.70
CA SER A 311 -12.43 -17.03 -14.85
C SER A 311 -11.23 -16.15 -14.54
N GLN A 312 -10.54 -16.48 -13.44
CA GLN A 312 -9.19 -15.99 -13.19
C GLN A 312 -8.24 -16.51 -14.28
N VAL A 313 -7.20 -15.74 -14.56
CA VAL A 313 -6.17 -16.06 -15.54
C VAL A 313 -5.00 -16.72 -14.82
N THR A 314 -4.60 -17.88 -15.31
CA THR A 314 -3.47 -18.63 -14.74
C THR A 314 -2.13 -18.06 -15.21
N LEU A 315 -1.04 -18.37 -14.49
CA LEU A 315 0.30 -17.92 -14.88
C LEU A 315 0.76 -18.51 -16.23
N ASP A 316 0.24 -19.69 -16.60
CA ASP A 316 0.51 -20.35 -17.88
C ASP A 316 -0.16 -19.65 -19.07
N GLU A 317 -1.28 -18.96 -18.82
CA GLU A 317 -2.03 -18.21 -19.85
C GLU A 317 -1.47 -16.79 -20.05
N VAL A 318 -1.17 -16.10 -18.95
CA VAL A 318 -0.58 -14.77 -18.94
C VAL A 318 0.47 -14.72 -17.84
N SER A 319 1.73 -14.55 -18.24
CA SER A 319 2.83 -14.39 -17.29
C SER A 319 2.72 -13.05 -16.53
N PRO A 320 3.29 -12.94 -15.31
CA PRO A 320 3.34 -11.67 -14.59
C PRO A 320 4.00 -10.55 -15.40
N LEU A 321 5.06 -10.88 -16.16
CA LEU A 321 5.77 -9.90 -16.99
C LEU A 321 4.92 -9.40 -18.16
N GLN A 322 4.17 -10.29 -18.82
CA GLN A 322 3.23 -9.89 -19.86
C GLN A 322 2.12 -8.99 -19.28
N PHE A 323 1.60 -9.34 -18.11
CA PHE A 323 0.61 -8.52 -17.42
C PHE A 323 1.15 -7.12 -17.13
N ILE A 324 2.32 -7.02 -16.50
CA ILE A 324 2.99 -5.74 -16.18
C ILE A 324 3.26 -4.93 -17.45
N GLN A 325 3.73 -5.56 -18.53
CA GLN A 325 4.00 -4.88 -19.80
C GLN A 325 2.76 -4.20 -20.40
N GLU A 326 1.58 -4.76 -20.17
CA GLU A 326 0.32 -4.22 -20.70
C GLU A 326 -0.31 -3.14 -19.82
N ILE A 327 0.01 -3.11 -18.51
CA ILE A 327 -0.66 -2.20 -17.56
C ILE A 327 0.26 -1.16 -16.92
N ALA A 328 1.58 -1.36 -16.92
CA ALA A 328 2.52 -0.52 -16.20
C ALA A 328 3.56 0.10 -17.15
N MET A 329 4.30 1.08 -16.63
CA MET A 329 5.36 1.71 -17.43
C MET A 329 6.54 0.76 -17.64
N LYS A 330 7.32 1.07 -18.67
CA LYS A 330 8.51 0.30 -19.07
C LYS A 330 9.50 0.06 -17.92
N ASP A 331 9.68 1.04 -17.03
CA ASP A 331 10.59 0.92 -15.89
C ASP A 331 10.16 -0.19 -14.90
N GLN A 332 8.86 -0.34 -14.64
CA GLN A 332 8.35 -1.40 -13.76
C GLN A 332 8.56 -2.78 -14.39
N TYR A 333 8.35 -2.90 -15.71
CA TYR A 333 8.64 -4.14 -16.42
C TYR A 333 10.09 -4.58 -16.22
N TRP A 334 11.06 -3.69 -16.37
CA TRP A 334 12.47 -4.04 -16.19
C TRP A 334 12.80 -4.41 -14.76
N TYR A 335 12.30 -3.64 -13.80
CA TYR A 335 12.47 -3.94 -12.37
C TYR A 335 11.94 -5.34 -12.03
N TYR A 336 10.69 -5.65 -12.39
CA TYR A 336 10.11 -6.96 -12.09
C TYR A 336 10.69 -8.08 -12.94
N LYS A 337 11.18 -7.80 -14.16
CA LYS A 337 11.89 -8.81 -14.96
C LYS A 337 13.15 -9.30 -14.25
N GLU A 338 13.92 -8.41 -13.64
CA GLU A 338 15.11 -8.78 -12.88
C GLU A 338 14.74 -9.53 -11.60
N ASN A 339 13.77 -9.02 -10.83
CA ASN A 339 13.44 -9.57 -9.52
C ASN A 339 12.56 -10.84 -9.57
N LEU A 340 11.77 -11.05 -10.62
CA LEU A 340 10.98 -12.27 -10.79
C LEU A 340 11.76 -13.38 -11.50
N ALA A 341 12.78 -13.05 -12.31
CA ALA A 341 13.61 -14.07 -12.94
C ALA A 341 14.42 -14.86 -11.91
N ASP A 342 14.81 -14.23 -10.80
CA ASP A 342 15.54 -14.87 -9.71
C ASP A 342 14.67 -15.87 -8.91
N ASP A 343 13.36 -15.65 -8.80
CA ASP A 343 12.42 -16.51 -8.06
C ASP A 343 11.85 -17.68 -8.90
N TYR A 344 11.84 -17.56 -10.23
CA TYR A 344 11.30 -18.59 -11.15
C TYR A 344 12.38 -19.28 -12.00
N GLY A 345 13.67 -19.02 -11.72
CA GLY A 345 14.81 -19.63 -12.37
C GLY A 345 15.01 -21.11 -11.99
N ASP A 346 14.03 -21.95 -12.33
CA ASP A 346 14.13 -23.42 -12.55
C ASP A 346 12.74 -24.07 -12.76
N VAL A 347 11.70 -23.30 -13.10
CA VAL A 347 10.38 -23.85 -13.43
C VAL A 347 9.87 -23.27 -14.76
N PHE A 348 10.57 -23.60 -15.85
CA PHE A 348 10.04 -23.59 -17.22
C PHE A 348 10.64 -24.72 -18.04
#